data_AF-A0A2Z6M4R9-F1
#
_entry.id   AF-A0A2Z6M4R9-F1
#
_cell.length_a   1.000
_cell.length_b   1.000
_cell.length_c   1.000
_cell.angle_alpha   90.00
_cell.angle_beta   90.00
_cell.angle_gamma   90.00
#
_symmetry.space_group_name_H-M   'P 1'
#
loop_
_entity.id
_entity.type
_entity.pdbx_description
1 polymer ?
#
loop_
_entity_poly.entity_id
_entity_poly.type
_entity_poly.pdbx_seq_one_letter_code
_entity_poly.pdbx_strand_id
1 'polypeptide(L)'
;MALQTAAPPTTPSAEMVGNAFVEQYYHILHQSPELVYRFYQESSVISRPDSNGVMTSVTTMKGINEKILSLNFKEFKAEIKTADAQKSHKEGVTVLVTGCLTGKDNLRRKFAQSFFLAPQDNGFFVLNDVFRYVEDREPLEPHPVNGVDDAVAVAVTSEPGKIIAKEM
;
A
#
# COMPACT_ATOMS: atom_id res chain seq x y z
N MET A 1 18.84 48.45 23.77
CA MET A 1 17.70 47.68 23.24
C MET A 1 18.27 46.54 22.42
N ALA A 2 18.14 45.30 22.87
CA ALA A 2 18.58 44.13 22.11
C ALA A 2 17.43 43.66 21.21
N LEU A 3 17.70 43.54 19.91
CA LEU A 3 16.76 42.97 18.95
C LEU A 3 16.69 41.46 19.20
N GLN A 4 15.57 41.00 19.75
CA GLN A 4 15.23 39.59 19.82
C GLN A 4 14.91 39.12 18.40
N THR A 5 15.84 38.47 17.72
CA THR A 5 15.58 37.73 16.49
C THR A 5 14.67 36.55 16.81
N ALA A 6 13.40 36.64 16.40
CA ALA A 6 12.46 35.53 16.47
C ALA A 6 12.98 34.38 15.58
N ALA A 7 13.06 33.16 16.14
CA ALA A 7 13.39 31.98 15.37
C ALA A 7 12.32 31.74 14.27
N PRO A 8 12.72 31.32 13.05
CA PRO A 8 11.76 31.02 12.00
C PRO A 8 10.83 29.87 12.43
N PRO A 9 9.56 29.86 11.98
CA PRO A 9 8.62 28.80 12.29
C PRO A 9 9.16 27.46 11.81
N THR A 10 9.26 26.49 12.71
CA THR A 10 9.77 25.15 12.40
C THR A 10 8.79 24.43 11.48
N THR A 11 9.18 24.23 10.21
CA THR A 11 8.41 23.39 9.29
C THR A 11 8.37 21.95 9.83
N PRO A 12 7.19 21.31 9.94
CA PRO A 12 7.10 19.95 10.45
C PRO A 12 7.88 18.97 9.56
N SER A 13 8.44 17.92 10.17
CA SER A 13 9.14 16.87 9.40
C SER A 13 8.14 16.04 8.58
N ALA A 14 8.61 15.40 7.51
CA ALA A 14 7.78 14.50 6.71
C ALA A 14 7.18 13.37 7.56
N GLU A 15 7.94 12.85 8.52
CA GLU A 15 7.49 11.82 9.45
C GLU A 15 6.36 12.32 10.36
N MET A 16 6.49 13.51 10.94
CA MET A 16 5.42 14.11 11.73
C MET A 16 4.14 14.32 10.90
N VAL A 17 4.27 14.84 9.68
CA VAL A 17 3.15 15.06 8.75
C VAL A 17 2.50 13.73 8.38
N GLY A 18 3.30 12.75 7.94
CA GLY A 18 2.83 11.44 7.49
C GLY A 18 2.12 10.67 8.60
N ASN A 19 2.70 10.63 9.81
CA ASN A 19 2.10 9.91 10.95
C ASN A 19 0.79 10.55 11.38
N ALA A 20 0.74 11.88 11.52
CA ALA A 20 -0.49 12.59 11.85
C ALA A 20 -1.57 12.40 10.77
N PHE A 21 -1.19 12.43 9.49
CA PHE A 21 -2.10 12.16 8.38
C PHE A 21 -2.67 10.74 8.44
N VAL A 22 -1.82 9.71 8.61
CA VAL A 22 -2.26 8.31 8.66
C VAL A 22 -3.22 8.08 9.83
N GLU A 23 -2.91 8.59 11.02
CA GLU A 23 -3.79 8.47 12.19
C GLU A 23 -5.17 9.08 11.90
N GLN A 24 -5.22 10.33 11.42
CA GLN A 24 -6.48 11.00 11.14
C GLN A 24 -7.24 10.35 9.98
N TYR A 25 -6.55 9.98 8.91
CA TYR A 25 -7.14 9.39 7.72
C TYR A 25 -7.86 8.08 8.05
N TYR A 26 -7.19 7.15 8.74
CA TYR A 26 -7.78 5.86 9.08
C TYR A 26 -8.82 5.97 10.21
N HIS A 27 -8.67 6.93 11.13
CA HIS A 27 -9.70 7.23 12.12
C HIS A 27 -11.00 7.68 11.44
N ILE A 28 -10.93 8.68 10.55
CA ILE A 28 -12.10 9.20 9.83
C ILE A 28 -12.64 8.16 8.86
N LEU A 29 -11.79 7.39 8.17
CA LEU A 29 -12.22 6.32 7.27
C LEU A 29 -13.10 5.28 7.98
N HIS A 30 -12.79 4.98 9.23
CA HIS A 30 -13.56 4.02 10.01
C HIS A 30 -14.82 4.64 10.65
N GLN A 31 -14.70 5.82 11.26
CA GLN A 31 -15.82 6.45 11.99
C GLN A 31 -16.82 7.15 11.07
N SER A 32 -16.31 7.87 10.07
CA SER A 32 -17.06 8.80 9.21
C SER A 32 -16.51 8.81 7.77
N PRO A 33 -16.58 7.69 7.02
CA PRO A 33 -16.10 7.57 5.64
C PRO A 33 -16.71 8.62 4.71
N GLU A 34 -17.92 9.10 5.01
CA GLU A 34 -18.57 10.19 4.30
C GLU A 34 -17.84 11.54 4.42
N LEU A 35 -16.85 11.66 5.29
CA LEU A 35 -16.02 12.86 5.46
C LEU A 35 -14.62 12.69 4.86
N VAL A 36 -14.22 11.48 4.44
CA VAL A 36 -12.85 11.20 3.96
C VAL A 36 -12.52 11.98 2.69
N TYR A 37 -13.51 12.24 1.84
CA TYR A 37 -13.31 13.01 0.61
C TYR A 37 -12.74 14.42 0.88
N ARG A 38 -12.87 14.95 2.11
CA ARG A 38 -12.33 16.25 2.51
C ARG A 38 -10.80 16.30 2.58
N PHE A 39 -10.13 15.15 2.59
CA PHE A 39 -8.67 15.08 2.43
C PHE A 39 -8.21 15.37 1.00
N TYR A 40 -9.12 15.41 0.03
CA TYR A 40 -8.83 15.48 -1.40
C TYR A 40 -9.31 16.80 -1.99
N GLN A 41 -8.82 17.14 -3.18
CA GLN A 41 -9.29 18.25 -4.00
C GLN A 41 -9.73 17.72 -5.38
N GLU A 42 -10.26 18.61 -6.22
CA GLU A 42 -10.76 18.23 -7.56
C GLU A 42 -9.66 17.62 -8.46
N SER A 43 -8.41 18.04 -8.29
CA SER A 43 -7.27 17.49 -9.03
C SER A 43 -6.78 16.14 -8.51
N SER A 44 -7.33 15.64 -7.40
CA SER A 44 -6.88 14.40 -6.78
C SER A 44 -7.30 13.17 -7.57
N VAL A 45 -6.51 12.10 -7.43
CA VAL A 45 -6.77 10.80 -8.06
C VAL A 45 -6.61 9.70 -7.02
N ILE A 46 -7.60 8.81 -6.92
CA ILE A 46 -7.46 7.56 -6.16
C ILE A 46 -7.49 6.36 -7.09
N SER A 47 -6.70 5.34 -6.79
CA SER A 47 -6.68 4.06 -7.52
C SER A 47 -6.83 2.90 -6.54
N ARG A 48 -7.88 2.09 -6.72
CA ARG A 48 -8.22 0.97 -5.82
C ARG A 48 -8.78 -0.22 -6.61
N PRO A 49 -8.59 -1.47 -6.15
CA PRO A 49 -9.23 -2.62 -6.74
C PRO A 49 -10.76 -2.52 -6.57
N ASP A 50 -11.51 -2.92 -7.58
CA ASP A 50 -12.95 -3.15 -7.47
C ASP A 50 -13.23 -4.57 -6.90
N SER A 51 -14.49 -5.01 -6.93
CA SER A 51 -14.90 -6.32 -6.44
C SER A 51 -14.33 -7.51 -7.23
N ASN A 52 -13.91 -7.32 -8.48
CA ASN A 52 -13.29 -8.35 -9.31
C ASN A 52 -11.75 -8.33 -9.20
N GLY A 53 -11.19 -7.39 -8.43
CA GLY A 53 -9.76 -7.23 -8.19
C GLY A 53 -9.04 -6.34 -9.21
N VAL A 54 -9.73 -5.87 -10.26
CA VAL A 54 -9.13 -4.95 -11.24
C VAL A 54 -8.97 -3.57 -10.63
N MET A 55 -7.79 -2.99 -10.82
CA MET A 55 -7.51 -1.63 -10.39
C MET A 55 -8.31 -0.63 -11.22
N THR A 56 -9.04 0.23 -10.52
CA THR A 56 -9.83 1.32 -11.11
C THR A 56 -9.38 2.64 -10.51
N SER A 57 -9.38 3.70 -11.30
CA SER A 57 -9.03 5.04 -10.87
C SER A 57 -10.22 5.98 -11.00
N VAL A 58 -10.40 6.86 -10.02
CA VAL A 58 -11.40 7.93 -10.07
C VAL A 58 -10.76 9.26 -9.67
N THR A 59 -11.30 10.34 -10.21
CA THR A 59 -10.90 11.73 -9.93
C THR A 59 -12.10 12.50 -9.40
N THR A 60 -11.92 13.79 -9.09
CA THR A 60 -12.93 14.70 -8.50
C THR A 60 -13.33 14.35 -7.08
N MET A 61 -13.70 15.34 -6.28
CA MET A 61 -14.11 15.07 -4.88
C MET A 61 -15.35 14.18 -4.81
N LYS A 62 -16.29 14.39 -5.74
CA LYS A 62 -17.52 13.58 -5.85
C LYS A 62 -17.21 12.12 -6.18
N GLY A 63 -16.46 11.87 -7.24
CA GLY A 63 -16.11 10.51 -7.67
C GLY A 63 -15.30 9.75 -6.61
N ILE A 64 -14.38 10.45 -5.94
CA ILE A 64 -13.62 9.91 -4.81
C ILE A 64 -14.55 9.51 -3.66
N ASN A 65 -15.49 10.38 -3.26
CA ASN A 65 -16.45 10.08 -2.20
C ASN A 65 -17.30 8.84 -2.54
N GLU A 66 -17.87 8.81 -3.75
CA GLU A 66 -18.69 7.68 -4.22
C GLU A 66 -17.89 6.36 -4.20
N LYS A 67 -16.63 6.39 -4.66
CA LYS A 67 -15.76 5.21 -4.65
C LYS A 67 -15.42 4.76 -3.23
N ILE A 68 -15.08 5.66 -2.31
CA ILE A 68 -14.76 5.31 -0.92
C ILE A 68 -15.98 4.68 -0.22
N LEU A 69 -17.17 5.27 -0.40
CA LEU A 69 -18.40 4.73 0.18
C LEU A 69 -18.76 3.36 -0.39
N SER A 70 -18.54 3.12 -1.70
CA SER A 70 -18.79 1.81 -2.32
C SER A 70 -17.96 0.65 -1.75
N LEU A 71 -16.82 0.95 -1.11
CA LEU A 71 -15.91 -0.05 -0.56
C LEU A 71 -16.29 -0.49 0.86
N ASN A 72 -17.29 0.15 1.48
CA ASN A 72 -17.83 -0.21 2.80
C ASN A 72 -16.77 -0.41 3.89
N PHE A 73 -15.78 0.49 3.98
CA PHE A 73 -14.70 0.41 4.97
C PHE A 73 -15.15 0.35 6.44
N LYS A 74 -16.38 0.80 6.77
CA LYS A 74 -16.97 0.62 8.12
C LYS A 74 -17.05 -0.84 8.55
N GLU A 75 -17.22 -1.74 7.60
CA GLU A 75 -17.38 -3.17 7.84
C GLU A 75 -16.03 -3.89 8.04
N PHE A 76 -14.92 -3.17 7.86
CA PHE A 76 -13.57 -3.68 8.01
C PHE A 76 -12.88 -3.08 9.23
N LYS A 77 -12.14 -3.91 9.95
CA LYS A 77 -11.18 -3.46 10.94
C LYS A 77 -9.84 -3.22 10.26
N ALA A 78 -9.39 -1.97 10.22
CA ALA A 78 -8.05 -1.60 9.75
C ALA A 78 -7.03 -1.71 10.88
N GLU A 79 -5.91 -2.38 10.59
CA GLU A 79 -4.74 -2.44 11.47
C GLU A 79 -3.52 -1.95 10.69
N ILE A 80 -3.02 -0.76 11.06
CA ILE A 80 -1.82 -0.19 10.46
C ILE A 80 -0.59 -0.86 11.06
N LYS A 81 0.36 -1.25 10.20
CA LYS A 81 1.61 -1.91 10.60
C LYS A 81 2.79 -0.98 10.49
N THR A 82 2.92 -0.29 9.37
CA THR A 82 3.97 0.72 9.17
C THR A 82 3.38 1.93 8.47
N ALA A 83 3.97 3.09 8.77
CA ALA A 83 3.74 4.35 8.08
C ALA A 83 5.11 5.03 7.94
N ASP A 84 5.59 5.11 6.71
CA ASP A 84 6.89 5.67 6.38
C ASP A 84 6.68 6.90 5.50
N ALA A 85 7.40 7.99 5.79
CA ALA A 85 7.19 9.25 5.07
C ALA A 85 8.50 9.92 4.66
N GLN A 86 8.50 10.51 3.47
CA GLN A 86 9.64 11.23 2.91
C GLN A 86 9.20 12.57 2.32
N LYS A 87 10.06 13.59 2.46
CA LYS A 87 9.92 14.81 1.67
C LYS A 87 10.06 14.46 0.18
N SER A 88 9.31 15.13 -0.65
CA SER A 88 9.21 14.86 -2.08
C SER A 88 9.13 16.18 -2.85
N HIS A 89 8.82 16.10 -4.15
CA HIS A 89 8.81 17.24 -5.05
C HIS A 89 7.86 18.36 -4.57
N LYS A 90 8.27 19.63 -4.74
CA LYS A 90 7.49 20.84 -4.36
C LYS A 90 6.98 20.83 -2.92
N GLU A 91 7.85 20.50 -1.96
CA GLU A 91 7.51 20.40 -0.53
C GLU A 91 6.42 19.38 -0.20
N GLY A 92 6.05 18.52 -1.16
CA GLY A 92 5.11 17.43 -0.92
C GLY A 92 5.71 16.35 -0.03
N VAL A 93 4.85 15.48 0.48
CA VAL A 93 5.23 14.34 1.31
C VAL A 93 4.71 13.06 0.68
N THR A 94 5.61 12.13 0.37
CA THR A 94 5.23 10.77 0.00
C THR A 94 5.06 9.96 1.28
N VAL A 95 3.94 9.25 1.41
CA VAL A 95 3.65 8.37 2.54
C VAL A 95 3.41 6.96 2.01
N LEU A 96 4.05 5.96 2.61
CA LEU A 96 3.79 4.54 2.35
C LEU A 96 3.25 3.91 3.62
N VAL A 97 2.09 3.29 3.50
CA VAL A 97 1.39 2.60 4.59
C VAL A 97 1.30 1.13 4.26
N THR A 98 1.65 0.30 5.22
CA THR A 98 1.34 -1.14 5.18
C THR A 98 0.39 -1.49 6.32
N GLY A 99 -0.51 -2.42 6.06
CA GLY A 99 -1.49 -2.79 7.06
C GLY A 99 -2.27 -4.04 6.71
N CYS A 100 -3.31 -4.31 7.50
CA CYS A 100 -4.26 -5.37 7.25
C CYS A 100 -5.68 -4.86 7.40
N LEU A 101 -6.58 -5.35 6.54
CA LEU A 101 -8.02 -5.20 6.69
C LEU A 101 -8.60 -6.56 7.06
N THR A 102 -9.37 -6.61 8.15
CA THR A 102 -10.11 -7.81 8.56
C THR A 102 -11.60 -7.56 8.34
N GLY A 103 -12.22 -8.38 7.49
CA GLY A 103 -13.67 -8.33 7.24
C GLY A 103 -14.48 -9.08 8.30
N LYS A 104 -15.82 -9.03 8.17
CA LYS A 104 -16.74 -9.80 9.03
C LYS A 104 -16.60 -11.32 8.94
N ASP A 105 -16.07 -11.79 7.81
CA ASP A 105 -15.70 -13.18 7.57
C ASP A 105 -14.46 -13.62 8.38
N ASN A 106 -13.86 -12.70 9.15
CA ASN A 106 -12.58 -12.86 9.84
C ASN A 106 -11.40 -13.11 8.89
N LEU A 107 -11.58 -12.90 7.58
CA LEU A 107 -10.48 -12.98 6.63
C LEU A 107 -9.66 -11.71 6.72
N ARG A 108 -8.38 -11.90 7.05
CA ARG A 108 -7.39 -10.83 7.14
C ARG A 108 -6.65 -10.72 5.81
N ARG A 109 -6.70 -9.54 5.20
CA ARG A 109 -6.02 -9.25 3.93
C ARG A 109 -4.97 -8.16 4.15
N LYS A 110 -3.72 -8.44 3.77
CA LYS A 110 -2.65 -7.45 3.80
C LYS A 110 -2.87 -6.41 2.70
N PHE A 111 -2.46 -5.18 2.96
CA PHE A 111 -2.48 -4.13 1.96
C PHE A 111 -1.23 -3.26 2.03
N ALA A 112 -0.95 -2.61 0.90
CA ALA A 112 -0.07 -1.46 0.81
C ALA A 112 -0.86 -0.28 0.25
N GLN A 113 -0.67 0.90 0.82
CA GLN A 113 -1.27 2.13 0.34
C GLN A 113 -0.22 3.22 0.26
N SER A 114 -0.11 3.87 -0.89
CA SER A 114 0.79 5.01 -1.07
C SER A 114 -0.02 6.29 -1.25
N PHE A 115 0.42 7.34 -0.57
CA PHE A 115 -0.12 8.68 -0.72
C PHE A 115 0.97 9.65 -1.18
N PHE A 116 0.57 10.62 -1.99
CA PHE A 116 1.33 11.84 -2.18
C PHE A 116 0.51 13.02 -1.63
N LEU A 117 1.04 13.65 -0.59
CA LEU A 117 0.46 14.82 0.07
C LEU A 117 1.05 16.08 -0.55
N ALA A 118 0.23 16.89 -1.20
CA ALA A 118 0.63 18.16 -1.77
C ALA A 118 0.35 19.30 -0.78
N PRO A 119 1.23 20.32 -0.70
CA PRO A 119 1.01 21.46 0.18
C PRO A 119 -0.18 22.32 -0.30
N GLN A 120 -0.86 22.95 0.66
CA GLN A 120 -1.90 23.97 0.48
C GLN A 120 -1.76 25.04 1.58
N ASP A 121 -2.51 26.15 1.47
CA ASP A 121 -2.38 27.32 2.37
C ASP A 121 -2.25 26.95 3.87
N ASN A 122 -3.10 26.01 4.34
CA ASN A 122 -3.10 25.54 5.72
C ASN A 122 -2.90 24.01 5.81
N GLY A 123 -1.77 23.51 5.32
CA GLY A 123 -1.33 22.12 5.52
C GLY A 123 -1.21 21.36 4.21
N PHE A 124 -1.78 20.15 4.15
CA PHE A 124 -1.65 19.25 3.02
C PHE A 124 -3.00 18.70 2.58
N PHE A 125 -3.11 18.36 1.30
CA PHE A 125 -4.19 17.54 0.76
C PHE A 125 -3.61 16.33 0.01
N VAL A 126 -4.41 15.29 -0.15
CA VAL A 126 -4.02 14.07 -0.87
C VAL A 126 -4.18 14.31 -2.36
N LEU A 127 -3.08 14.40 -3.10
CA LEU A 127 -3.12 14.50 -4.56
C LEU A 127 -3.20 13.12 -5.22
N ASN A 128 -2.45 12.15 -4.70
CA ASN A 128 -2.49 10.77 -5.17
C ASN A 128 -2.71 9.80 -4.02
N ASP A 129 -3.53 8.78 -4.25
CA ASP A 129 -3.81 7.68 -3.33
C ASP A 129 -3.91 6.38 -4.12
N VAL A 130 -3.00 5.45 -3.88
CA VAL A 130 -2.98 4.14 -4.54
C VAL A 130 -3.04 3.07 -3.48
N PHE A 131 -4.14 2.31 -3.46
CA PHE A 131 -4.34 1.20 -2.54
C PHE A 131 -4.30 -0.13 -3.29
N ARG A 132 -3.61 -1.12 -2.73
CA ARG A 132 -3.56 -2.48 -3.28
C ARG A 132 -3.54 -3.53 -2.17
N TYR A 133 -4.30 -4.60 -2.35
CA TYR A 133 -4.15 -5.81 -1.55
C TYR A 133 -2.87 -6.55 -1.92
N VAL A 134 -2.13 -7.01 -0.92
CA VAL A 134 -0.94 -7.83 -1.12
C VAL A 134 -1.39 -9.29 -1.04
N GLU A 135 -1.26 -10.03 -2.14
CA GLU A 135 -1.50 -11.47 -2.17
C GLU A 135 -0.45 -12.18 -1.32
N ASP A 136 -0.88 -12.98 -0.36
CA ASP A 136 -0.04 -14.03 0.20
C ASP A 136 -0.08 -15.21 -0.79
N ARG A 137 0.79 -15.19 -1.79
CA ARG A 137 1.05 -16.41 -2.57
C ARG A 137 1.83 -17.35 -1.67
N GLU A 138 1.15 -18.28 -1.00
CA GLU A 138 1.85 -19.49 -0.59
C GLU A 138 2.36 -20.18 -1.87
N PRO A 139 3.64 -20.57 -1.95
CA PRO A 139 4.10 -21.45 -3.01
C PRO A 139 3.21 -22.68 -3.03
N LEU A 140 2.75 -23.09 -4.21
CA LEU A 140 2.14 -24.40 -4.39
C LEU A 140 3.21 -25.44 -4.06
N GLU A 141 3.29 -25.88 -2.80
CA GLU A 141 4.09 -27.04 -2.44
C GLU A 141 3.56 -28.23 -3.27
N PRO A 142 4.39 -28.85 -4.13
CA PRO A 142 3.97 -30.03 -4.86
C PRO A 142 3.71 -31.13 -3.83
N HIS A 143 2.45 -31.51 -3.66
CA HIS A 143 2.09 -32.65 -2.82
C HIS A 143 2.75 -33.90 -3.42
N PRO A 144 3.58 -34.66 -2.68
CA PRO A 144 4.07 -35.92 -3.18
C PRO A 144 2.89 -36.91 -3.22
N VAL A 145 2.45 -37.22 -4.43
CA VAL A 145 1.44 -38.26 -4.65
C VAL A 145 2.11 -39.60 -4.39
N ASN A 146 1.93 -40.15 -3.19
CA ASN A 146 2.21 -41.56 -2.92
C ASN A 146 1.16 -42.41 -3.65
N GLY A 147 1.59 -43.11 -4.70
CA GLY A 147 0.81 -44.13 -5.40
C GLY A 147 1.77 -45.16 -5.99
N VAL A 148 1.57 -46.41 -5.61
CA VAL A 148 2.45 -47.56 -5.81
C VAL A 148 2.31 -48.17 -7.22
N ASP A 149 3.47 -48.59 -7.74
CA ASP A 149 3.78 -49.79 -8.56
C ASP A 149 4.19 -49.69 -10.04
N ASP A 150 5.36 -50.32 -10.24
CA ASP A 150 5.90 -51.08 -11.37
C ASP A 150 6.26 -50.43 -12.73
N ALA A 151 7.57 -50.32 -13.00
CA ALA A 151 8.25 -51.07 -14.08
C ALA A 151 9.68 -50.52 -14.37
N VAL A 152 10.66 -51.34 -13.97
CA VAL A 152 12.00 -51.60 -14.54
C VAL A 152 12.58 -50.61 -15.57
N ALA A 153 13.73 -50.00 -15.23
CA ALA A 153 14.83 -49.78 -16.18
C ALA A 153 16.19 -49.60 -15.47
N VAL A 154 16.93 -50.70 -15.40
CA VAL A 154 18.39 -50.89 -15.54
C VAL A 154 19.32 -49.72 -15.17
N ALA A 155 20.12 -49.94 -14.14
CA ALA A 155 21.33 -49.19 -13.86
C ALA A 155 22.38 -49.37 -14.97
N VAL A 156 22.88 -48.27 -15.53
CA VAL A 156 24.25 -48.20 -16.06
C VAL A 156 24.93 -46.99 -15.43
N THR A 157 25.92 -47.33 -14.63
CA THR A 157 26.86 -46.45 -13.92
C THR A 157 27.56 -45.48 -14.87
N SER A 158 27.40 -44.19 -14.60
CA SER A 158 28.26 -43.14 -15.13
C SER A 158 29.50 -42.99 -14.27
N GLU A 159 30.70 -43.01 -14.87
CA GLU A 159 31.90 -42.25 -14.48
C GLU A 159 33.07 -42.57 -15.45
N PRO A 160 34.15 -41.77 -15.52
CA PRO A 160 34.22 -40.31 -15.67
C PRO A 160 35.25 -39.91 -16.76
N GLY A 161 35.27 -38.66 -17.24
CA GLY A 161 36.48 -38.21 -17.94
C GLY A 161 36.44 -36.94 -18.79
N LYS A 162 37.07 -35.90 -18.23
CA LYS A 162 37.93 -34.88 -18.88
C LYS A 162 37.29 -33.82 -19.79
N ILE A 163 37.34 -32.57 -19.27
CA ILE A 163 38.07 -31.37 -19.77
C ILE A 163 38.17 -31.31 -21.31
N ILE A 164 37.72 -30.23 -21.97
CA ILE A 164 38.58 -29.12 -22.46
C ILE A 164 37.71 -27.91 -22.82
N ALA A 165 38.18 -26.73 -22.39
CA ALA A 165 37.72 -25.41 -22.80
C ALA A 165 38.10 -25.07 -24.25
N LYS A 166 37.26 -24.31 -24.97
CA LYS A 166 37.71 -23.14 -25.74
C LYS A 166 36.56 -22.30 -26.30
N GLU A 167 36.76 -20.99 -26.19
CA GLU A 167 36.15 -19.85 -26.88
C GLU A 167 35.49 -20.13 -28.24
N MET A 168 34.33 -19.50 -28.45
CA MET A 168 34.16 -18.31 -29.31
C MET A 168 32.97 -17.48 -28.81
#